data_AF-A0A5M4ETV8-F1
#
_entry.id   AF-A0A5M4ETV8-F1
#
_cell.length_a   1.000
_cell.length_b   1.000
_cell.length_c   1.000
_cell.angle_alpha   90.00
_cell.angle_beta   90.00
_cell.angle_gamma   90.00
#
_symmetry.space_group_name_H-M   'P 1'
#
loop_
_entity.id
_entity.type
_entity.pdbx_description
1 polymer ?
#
loop_
_entity_poly.entity_id
_entity_poly.type
_entity_poly.pdbx_seq_one_letter_code
_entity_poly.pdbx_strand_id
1 'polypeptide(L)'
;MPLHPQSADALEKAAAMGFPPVTDVTPEEARDNARIGRSAIEAEVEPVGSVEDSSFPGPKSEIPIRIYRPDDDEGHPLVMLFHGGGWVIGDLDAEDTTARGTCSRVNAVVVSVDYRLAPETRFPGAVEDCYEATKWAVENSDSLGIDGSRVATTGTSAGGNLSGAVSMMARDLNGPAISHQVLFCPVIDFDFNRQSYIECAEGYGLTREAMIWYWNQYTGTGEDRSNPYAALIKASDLSGLPDATIIAAQYDPLVDEAVAYGDALKAAGVDTLSVVYDGMTHGFNNRTGVIDAAKEAMDQSAERILSSFAKV
;
A
#
# COMPACT_ATOMS: atom_id res chain seq x y z
N MET A 1 3.46 -23.69 5.79
CA MET A 1 3.96 -24.58 4.71
C MET A 1 5.42 -24.24 4.44
N PRO A 2 6.24 -24.97 3.67
CA PRO A 2 7.55 -24.44 3.25
C PRO A 2 7.38 -23.17 2.40
N LEU A 3 8.44 -22.35 2.31
CA LEU A 3 8.52 -21.22 1.40
C LEU A 3 8.21 -21.65 -0.04
N HIS A 4 7.39 -20.87 -0.76
CA HIS A 4 7.02 -21.19 -2.12
C HIS A 4 8.22 -21.03 -3.07
N PRO A 5 8.39 -21.91 -4.09
CA PRO A 5 9.53 -21.82 -5.00
C PRO A 5 9.69 -20.47 -5.71
N GLN A 6 8.60 -19.83 -6.14
CA GLN A 6 8.66 -18.49 -6.77
C GLN A 6 9.13 -17.41 -5.78
N SER A 7 8.75 -17.52 -4.50
CA SER A 7 9.23 -16.61 -3.46
C SER A 7 10.69 -16.85 -3.12
N ALA A 8 11.13 -18.12 -3.06
CA ALA A 8 12.53 -18.47 -2.87
C ALA A 8 13.43 -17.93 -3.98
N ASP A 9 13.02 -18.10 -5.25
CA ASP A 9 13.73 -17.55 -6.42
C ASP A 9 13.80 -16.01 -6.38
N ALA A 10 12.70 -15.35 -6.01
CA ALA A 10 12.69 -13.89 -5.85
C ALA A 10 13.66 -13.40 -4.75
N LEU A 11 13.74 -14.12 -3.62
CA LEU A 11 14.69 -13.81 -2.56
C LEU A 11 16.14 -14.05 -2.99
N GLU A 12 16.42 -15.14 -3.71
CA GLU A 12 17.76 -15.43 -4.22
C GLU A 12 18.24 -14.36 -5.21
N LYS A 13 17.37 -13.95 -6.13
CA LYS A 13 17.65 -12.85 -7.08
C LYS A 13 17.90 -11.52 -6.37
N ALA A 14 17.09 -11.20 -5.35
CA ALA A 14 17.30 -9.98 -4.56
C ALA A 14 18.62 -10.03 -3.79
N ALA A 15 18.95 -11.16 -3.15
CA ALA A 15 20.21 -11.33 -2.44
C ALA A 15 21.44 -11.24 -3.36
N ALA A 16 21.33 -11.75 -4.59
CA ALA A 16 22.39 -11.68 -5.60
C ALA A 16 22.75 -10.26 -6.05
N MET A 17 21.87 -9.27 -5.82
CA MET A 17 22.17 -7.85 -6.09
C MET A 17 23.18 -7.26 -5.10
N GLY A 18 23.36 -7.87 -3.93
CA GLY A 18 24.41 -7.50 -2.98
C GLY A 18 24.26 -6.11 -2.36
N PHE A 19 23.05 -5.55 -2.32
CA PHE A 19 22.80 -4.29 -1.63
C PHE A 19 23.04 -4.44 -0.12
N PRO A 20 23.61 -3.41 0.54
CA PRO A 20 23.72 -3.40 1.99
C PRO A 20 22.32 -3.35 2.65
N PRO A 21 22.18 -3.81 3.90
CA PRO A 21 20.97 -3.59 4.69
C PRO A 21 20.61 -2.10 4.76
N VAL A 22 19.31 -1.78 4.76
CA VAL A 22 18.84 -0.37 4.87
C VAL A 22 19.32 0.32 6.15
N THR A 23 19.65 -0.45 7.19
CA THR A 23 20.22 0.05 8.44
C THR A 23 21.63 0.61 8.31
N ASP A 24 22.34 0.25 7.24
CA ASP A 24 23.76 0.55 7.05
C ASP A 24 23.99 1.69 6.05
N VAL A 25 22.91 2.27 5.51
CA VAL A 25 22.93 3.33 4.50
C VAL A 25 22.07 4.52 4.89
N THR A 26 22.31 5.64 4.22
CA THR A 26 21.45 6.81 4.33
C THR A 26 20.10 6.59 3.63
N PRO A 27 19.04 7.36 3.97
CA PRO A 27 17.76 7.31 3.25
C PRO A 27 17.90 7.55 1.74
N GLU A 28 18.81 8.44 1.31
CA GLU A 28 19.07 8.71 -0.10
C GLU A 28 19.67 7.48 -0.80
N GLU A 29 20.71 6.86 -0.23
CA GLU A 29 21.29 5.62 -0.75
C GLU A 29 20.28 4.46 -0.76
N ALA A 30 19.40 4.37 0.26
CA ALA A 30 18.33 3.38 0.28
C ALA A 30 17.34 3.54 -0.88
N ARG A 31 17.00 4.79 -1.24
CA ARG A 31 16.15 5.11 -2.40
C ARG A 31 16.84 4.73 -3.70
N ASP A 32 18.11 5.06 -3.85
CA ASP A 32 18.88 4.71 -5.05
C ASP A 32 18.99 3.20 -5.21
N ASN A 33 19.32 2.46 -4.14
CA ASN A 33 19.36 1.00 -4.15
C ASN A 33 18.00 0.38 -4.53
N ALA A 34 16.89 0.94 -4.01
CA ALA A 34 15.55 0.48 -4.37
C ALA A 34 15.24 0.70 -5.87
N ARG A 35 15.61 1.86 -6.43
CA ARG A 35 15.43 2.17 -7.85
C ARG A 35 16.27 1.28 -8.76
N ILE A 36 17.53 1.03 -8.39
CA ILE A 36 18.42 0.12 -9.13
C ILE A 36 17.87 -1.31 -9.07
N GLY A 37 17.50 -1.78 -7.87
CA GLY A 37 16.98 -3.13 -7.67
C GLY A 37 15.68 -3.38 -8.44
N ARG A 38 14.76 -2.40 -8.45
CA ARG A 38 13.56 -2.44 -9.29
C ARG A 38 13.93 -2.54 -10.78
N SER A 39 14.80 -1.65 -11.25
CA SER A 39 15.17 -1.58 -12.68
C SER A 39 15.93 -2.81 -13.18
N ALA A 40 16.51 -3.59 -12.27
CA ALA A 40 17.21 -4.84 -12.59
C ALA A 40 16.27 -6.03 -12.81
N ILE A 41 14.98 -5.89 -12.47
CA ILE A 41 13.97 -6.93 -12.63
C ILE A 41 13.01 -6.48 -13.72
N GLU A 42 12.97 -7.23 -14.83
CA GLU A 42 12.00 -6.98 -15.88
C GLU A 42 10.59 -7.24 -15.33
N ALA A 43 9.73 -6.23 -15.46
CA ALA A 43 8.33 -6.32 -15.08
C ALA A 43 7.48 -6.62 -16.31
N GLU A 44 6.72 -7.72 -16.27
CA GLU A 44 5.59 -7.88 -17.19
C GLU A 44 4.45 -7.00 -16.67
N VAL A 45 4.07 -6.00 -17.47
CA VAL A 45 3.03 -5.05 -17.14
C VAL A 45 1.77 -5.31 -17.96
N GLU A 46 0.62 -5.21 -17.32
CA GLU A 46 -0.66 -5.31 -18.02
C GLU A 46 -0.94 -4.04 -18.83
N PRO A 47 -1.42 -4.16 -20.08
CA PRO A 47 -1.80 -2.98 -20.86
C PRO A 47 -3.01 -2.28 -20.23
N VAL A 48 -3.00 -0.95 -20.29
CA VAL A 48 -4.11 -0.07 -19.93
C VAL A 48 -4.21 1.02 -21.00
N GLY A 49 -5.35 1.71 -21.09
CA GLY A 49 -5.60 2.66 -22.18
C GLY A 49 -4.69 3.89 -22.17
N SER A 50 -4.38 4.44 -21.00
CA SER A 50 -3.34 5.47 -20.89
C SER A 50 -2.67 5.51 -19.53
N VAL A 51 -1.44 6.04 -19.52
CA VAL A 51 -0.69 6.37 -18.31
C VAL A 51 -0.12 7.76 -18.48
N GLU A 52 -0.42 8.65 -17.54
CA GLU A 52 -0.08 10.07 -17.60
C GLU A 52 0.52 10.53 -16.26
N ASP A 53 1.69 11.17 -16.32
CA ASP A 53 2.29 11.87 -15.19
C ASP A 53 1.72 13.28 -15.09
N SER A 54 1.33 13.67 -13.88
CA SER A 54 0.77 14.97 -13.57
C SER A 54 1.13 15.36 -12.14
N SER A 55 0.49 16.39 -11.61
CA SER A 55 0.65 16.82 -10.22
C SER A 55 -0.59 17.54 -9.72
N PHE A 56 -0.71 17.65 -8.39
CA PHE A 56 -1.73 18.45 -7.75
C PHE A 56 -1.13 19.38 -6.68
N PRO A 57 -1.81 20.49 -6.33
CA PRO A 57 -1.37 21.38 -5.27
C PRO A 57 -1.58 20.72 -3.90
N GLY A 58 -0.56 20.03 -3.41
CA GLY A 58 -0.56 19.40 -2.08
C GLY A 58 -0.46 20.42 -0.94
N PRO A 59 -0.49 19.94 0.33
CA PRO A 59 -0.56 20.79 1.52
C PRO A 59 0.58 21.81 1.65
N LYS A 60 1.80 21.45 1.23
CA LYS A 60 3.02 22.26 1.39
C LYS A 60 3.82 22.44 0.10
N SER A 61 3.57 21.60 -0.91
CA SER A 61 4.24 21.63 -2.20
C SER A 61 3.34 20.96 -3.23
N GLU A 62 3.69 21.15 -4.50
CA GLU A 62 3.18 20.31 -5.58
C GLU A 62 3.58 18.85 -5.32
N ILE A 63 2.66 17.91 -5.52
CA ILE A 63 2.87 16.48 -5.32
C ILE A 63 2.67 15.77 -6.66
N PRO A 64 3.69 15.05 -7.17
CA PRO A 64 3.54 14.27 -8.38
C PRO A 64 2.53 13.14 -8.22
N ILE A 65 1.79 12.87 -9.29
CA ILE A 65 0.86 11.75 -9.38
C ILE A 65 1.03 11.08 -10.75
N ARG A 66 0.66 9.80 -10.82
CA ARG A 66 0.50 9.08 -12.07
C ARG A 66 -0.93 8.56 -12.19
N ILE A 67 -1.57 8.86 -13.31
CA ILE A 67 -2.95 8.53 -13.60
C ILE A 67 -2.97 7.40 -14.64
N TYR A 68 -3.57 6.28 -14.28
CA TYR A 68 -3.78 5.13 -15.16
C TYR A 68 -5.26 5.09 -15.53
N ARG A 69 -5.58 4.94 -16.82
CA ARG A 69 -6.97 4.90 -17.31
C ARG A 69 -7.25 3.64 -18.12
N PRO A 70 -8.48 3.09 -18.04
CA PRO A 70 -8.93 2.03 -18.94
C PRO A 70 -9.10 2.56 -20.39
N ASP A 71 -9.38 1.65 -21.32
CA ASP A 71 -9.48 1.94 -22.77
C ASP A 71 -10.81 2.61 -23.20
N ASP A 72 -11.85 2.60 -22.35
CA ASP A 72 -13.20 3.05 -22.68
C ASP A 72 -13.61 4.37 -21.99
N ASP A 73 -14.67 4.99 -22.51
CA ASP A 73 -15.06 6.36 -22.15
C ASP A 73 -15.86 6.46 -20.83
N GLU A 74 -15.48 7.46 -20.03
CA GLU A 74 -16.14 8.20 -18.92
C GLU A 74 -17.05 7.46 -17.91
N GLY A 75 -16.90 7.83 -16.62
CA GLY A 75 -17.73 7.33 -15.51
C GLY A 75 -17.09 6.17 -14.74
N HIS A 76 -15.77 6.10 -14.74
CA HIS A 76 -15.01 5.05 -14.07
C HIS A 76 -14.96 5.28 -12.56
N PRO A 77 -14.97 4.23 -11.72
CA PRO A 77 -14.58 4.36 -10.32
C PRO A 77 -13.17 4.94 -10.19
N LEU A 78 -12.88 5.46 -8.99
CA LEU A 78 -11.55 5.90 -8.60
C LEU A 78 -10.91 4.89 -7.65
N VAL A 79 -9.65 4.54 -7.91
CA VAL A 79 -8.80 3.87 -6.91
C VAL A 79 -7.55 4.72 -6.66
N MET A 80 -7.39 5.18 -5.42
CA MET A 80 -6.15 5.83 -4.99
C MET A 80 -5.13 4.77 -4.61
N LEU A 81 -3.94 4.85 -5.20
CA LEU A 81 -2.83 3.95 -4.88
C LEU A 81 -1.73 4.70 -4.12
N PHE A 82 -1.35 4.13 -2.97
CA PHE A 82 -0.25 4.62 -2.15
C PHE A 82 0.84 3.55 -2.15
N HIS A 83 2.01 3.89 -2.67
CA HIS A 83 3.10 2.91 -2.80
C HIS A 83 3.68 2.50 -1.43
N GLY A 84 4.30 1.33 -1.37
CA GLY A 84 5.05 0.86 -0.20
C GLY A 84 6.45 1.47 -0.08
N GLY A 85 7.28 0.89 0.79
CA GLY A 85 8.66 1.33 0.99
C GLY A 85 8.95 1.98 2.35
N GLY A 86 8.20 1.59 3.38
CA GLY A 86 8.46 2.03 4.75
C GLY A 86 8.44 3.55 4.92
N TRP A 87 7.65 4.26 4.11
CA TRP A 87 7.57 5.72 4.04
C TRP A 87 8.88 6.46 3.67
N VAL A 88 9.94 5.74 3.33
CA VAL A 88 11.29 6.29 3.10
C VAL A 88 11.76 6.05 1.68
N ILE A 89 11.41 4.90 1.09
CA ILE A 89 11.70 4.55 -0.30
C ILE A 89 10.41 4.41 -1.11
N GLY A 90 10.55 4.18 -2.41
CA GLY A 90 9.43 4.11 -3.35
C GLY A 90 9.25 5.42 -4.11
N ASP A 91 8.49 5.32 -5.20
CA ASP A 91 8.14 6.40 -6.13
C ASP A 91 6.98 5.88 -7.03
N LEU A 92 6.56 6.68 -8.01
CA LEU A 92 5.49 6.32 -8.96
C LEU A 92 5.76 5.05 -9.78
N ASP A 93 7.01 4.60 -9.87
CA ASP A 93 7.36 3.36 -10.58
C ASP A 93 7.35 2.13 -9.65
N ALA A 94 7.30 2.32 -8.33
CA ALA A 94 7.43 1.23 -7.36
C ALA A 94 6.28 0.20 -7.44
N GLU A 95 5.08 0.65 -7.83
CA GLU A 95 3.87 -0.19 -7.90
C GLU A 95 3.13 -0.03 -9.24
N ASP A 96 3.84 0.23 -10.34
CA ASP A 96 3.26 0.36 -11.68
C ASP A 96 2.50 -0.92 -12.12
N THR A 97 3.02 -2.11 -11.80
CA THR A 97 2.35 -3.40 -12.05
C THR A 97 1.03 -3.53 -11.30
N THR A 98 1.00 -3.15 -10.03
CA THR A 98 -0.19 -3.15 -9.18
C THR A 98 -1.20 -2.11 -9.64
N ALA A 99 -0.75 -0.92 -10.03
CA ALA A 99 -1.61 0.14 -10.56
C ALA A 99 -2.31 -0.30 -11.85
N ARG A 100 -1.54 -0.84 -12.81
CA ARG A 100 -2.09 -1.36 -14.07
C ARG A 100 -3.02 -2.54 -13.86
N GLY A 101 -2.62 -3.47 -12.99
CA GLY A 101 -3.44 -4.64 -12.67
C GLY A 101 -4.75 -4.29 -11.96
N THR A 102 -4.75 -3.24 -11.15
CA THR A 102 -5.98 -2.71 -10.53
C THR A 102 -6.86 -2.02 -11.57
N CYS A 103 -6.27 -1.14 -12.38
CA CYS A 103 -6.95 -0.42 -13.45
C CYS A 103 -7.70 -1.38 -14.39
N SER A 104 -7.01 -2.44 -14.86
CA SER A 104 -7.57 -3.43 -15.79
C SER A 104 -8.71 -4.25 -15.18
N ARG A 105 -8.57 -4.73 -13.94
CA ARG A 105 -9.54 -5.64 -13.30
C ARG A 105 -10.78 -4.94 -12.77
N VAL A 106 -10.62 -3.71 -12.27
CA VAL A 106 -11.72 -2.94 -11.67
C VAL A 106 -12.40 -2.04 -12.72
N ASN A 107 -11.77 -1.87 -13.89
CA ASN A 107 -12.13 -0.87 -14.88
C ASN A 107 -12.26 0.52 -14.25
N ALA A 108 -11.20 0.93 -13.55
CA ALA A 108 -11.16 2.14 -12.73
C ALA A 108 -9.99 3.03 -13.13
N VAL A 109 -10.15 4.33 -12.96
CA VAL A 109 -9.02 5.25 -12.98
C VAL A 109 -8.23 5.04 -11.70
N VAL A 110 -6.93 4.77 -11.84
CA VAL A 110 -6.02 4.63 -10.70
C VAL A 110 -5.15 5.87 -10.62
N VAL A 111 -5.11 6.51 -9.45
CA VAL A 111 -4.23 7.65 -9.17
C VAL A 111 -3.19 7.22 -8.16
N SER A 112 -1.95 7.03 -8.62
CA SER A 112 -0.79 6.75 -7.78
C SER A 112 -0.18 8.05 -7.27
N VAL A 113 0.15 8.12 -5.98
CA VAL A 113 0.63 9.34 -5.32
C VAL A 113 2.11 9.23 -4.94
N ASP A 114 2.93 10.19 -5.39
CA ASP A 114 4.35 10.32 -5.00
C ASP A 114 4.46 11.17 -3.71
N TYR A 115 3.91 10.63 -2.62
CA TYR A 115 3.81 11.36 -1.35
C TYR A 115 5.20 11.69 -0.77
N ARG A 116 5.29 12.75 0.04
CA ARG A 116 6.58 13.16 0.61
C ARG A 116 7.12 12.12 1.58
N LEU A 117 8.40 11.78 1.41
CA LEU A 117 9.06 10.70 2.14
C LEU A 117 9.75 11.19 3.42
N ALA A 118 9.84 10.28 4.37
CA ALA A 118 10.64 10.43 5.58
C ALA A 118 12.13 10.16 5.28
N PRO A 119 13.06 10.73 6.06
CA PRO A 119 12.85 11.58 7.24
C PRO A 119 12.66 13.07 6.95
N GLU A 120 12.79 13.52 5.69
CA GLU A 120 12.63 14.93 5.29
C GLU A 120 11.22 15.43 5.59
N THR A 121 10.22 14.57 5.38
CA THR A 121 8.84 14.76 5.82
C THR A 121 8.43 13.58 6.70
N ARG A 122 8.50 13.78 8.02
CA ARG A 122 8.01 12.80 9.01
C ARG A 122 6.48 12.79 9.06
N PHE A 123 5.93 11.76 9.70
CA PHE A 123 4.53 11.73 10.14
C PHE A 123 4.15 13.08 10.78
N PRO A 124 2.98 13.67 10.45
CA PRO A 124 1.91 13.11 9.61
C PRO A 124 2.02 13.41 8.10
N GLY A 125 3.14 13.90 7.58
CA GLY A 125 3.17 14.48 6.23
C GLY A 125 2.78 13.52 5.08
N ALA A 126 3.26 12.28 5.07
CA ALA A 126 2.89 11.32 4.03
C ALA A 126 1.39 10.98 4.00
N VAL A 127 0.75 10.85 5.17
CA VAL A 127 -0.69 10.55 5.25
C VAL A 127 -1.55 11.77 4.91
N GLU A 128 -1.11 12.97 5.31
CA GLU A 128 -1.75 14.24 4.89
C GLU A 128 -1.72 14.40 3.36
N ASP A 129 -0.58 14.08 2.73
CA ASP A 129 -0.43 14.11 1.27
C ASP A 129 -1.40 13.17 0.56
N CYS A 130 -1.50 11.93 1.03
CA CYS A 130 -2.38 10.92 0.45
C CYS A 130 -3.88 11.27 0.65
N TYR A 131 -4.23 11.82 1.82
CA TYR A 131 -5.58 12.26 2.11
C TYR A 131 -5.99 13.45 1.23
N GLU A 132 -5.13 14.47 1.10
CA GLU A 132 -5.42 15.61 0.22
C GLU A 132 -5.41 15.23 -1.26
N ALA A 133 -4.59 14.26 -1.68
CA ALA A 133 -4.66 13.70 -3.04
C ALA A 133 -6.03 13.05 -3.31
N THR A 134 -6.55 12.31 -2.32
CA THR A 134 -7.86 11.65 -2.43
C THR A 134 -8.99 12.68 -2.54
N LYS A 135 -8.96 13.75 -1.72
CA LYS A 135 -9.90 14.88 -1.82
C LYS A 135 -9.81 15.56 -3.17
N TRP A 136 -8.60 15.92 -3.59
CA TRP A 136 -8.36 16.58 -4.87
C TRP A 136 -8.92 15.76 -6.04
N ALA A 137 -8.67 14.45 -6.07
CA ALA A 137 -9.16 13.59 -7.14
C ALA A 137 -10.70 13.59 -7.21
N VAL A 138 -11.38 13.44 -6.07
CA VAL A 138 -12.85 13.48 -5.99
C VAL A 138 -13.40 14.86 -6.40
N GLU A 139 -12.78 15.95 -5.96
CA GLU A 139 -13.16 17.32 -6.35
C GLU A 139 -12.95 17.61 -7.85
N ASN A 140 -12.06 16.86 -8.50
CA ASN A 140 -11.73 17.00 -9.92
C ASN A 140 -12.32 15.85 -10.78
N SER A 141 -13.41 15.23 -10.31
CA SER A 141 -14.02 14.04 -10.93
C SER A 141 -14.29 14.20 -12.42
N ASP A 142 -14.90 15.32 -12.83
CA ASP A 142 -15.23 15.60 -14.23
C ASP A 142 -13.97 15.63 -15.12
N SER A 143 -12.88 16.23 -14.63
CA SER A 143 -11.62 16.33 -15.39
C SER A 143 -10.87 15.01 -15.49
N LEU A 144 -11.08 14.13 -14.52
CA LEU A 144 -10.49 12.79 -14.47
C LEU A 144 -11.37 11.75 -15.18
N GLY A 145 -12.61 12.09 -15.55
CA GLY A 145 -13.57 11.17 -16.14
C GLY A 145 -14.06 10.09 -15.16
N ILE A 146 -14.07 10.40 -13.85
CA ILE A 146 -14.42 9.46 -12.79
C ILE A 146 -15.78 9.74 -12.16
N ASP A 147 -16.35 8.71 -11.55
CA ASP A 147 -17.48 8.80 -10.63
C ASP A 147 -16.96 8.89 -9.19
N GLY A 148 -16.93 10.11 -8.65
CA GLY A 148 -16.47 10.41 -7.29
C GLY A 148 -17.31 9.80 -6.16
N SER A 149 -18.42 9.11 -6.46
CA SER A 149 -19.17 8.32 -5.45
C SER A 149 -18.60 6.91 -5.25
N ARG A 150 -17.81 6.40 -6.22
CA ARG A 150 -17.19 5.07 -6.19
C ARG A 150 -15.68 5.19 -6.04
N VAL A 151 -15.24 5.37 -4.79
CA VAL A 151 -13.82 5.56 -4.44
C VAL A 151 -13.31 4.38 -3.61
N ALA A 152 -12.16 3.84 -3.96
CA ALA A 152 -11.40 2.91 -3.13
C ALA A 152 -9.98 3.42 -2.89
N THR A 153 -9.32 2.90 -1.85
CA THR A 153 -7.88 3.09 -1.62
C THR A 153 -7.17 1.75 -1.63
N THR A 154 -5.91 1.74 -2.05
CA THR A 154 -5.06 0.54 -2.05
C THR A 154 -3.61 0.90 -1.79
N GLY A 155 -2.85 -0.05 -1.25
CA GLY A 155 -1.40 0.06 -1.19
C GLY A 155 -0.74 -1.16 -0.54
N THR A 156 0.58 -1.24 -0.69
CA THR A 156 1.40 -2.32 -0.14
C THR A 156 2.23 -1.84 1.04
N SER A 157 2.37 -2.63 2.11
CA SER A 157 3.28 -2.31 3.22
C SER A 157 2.92 -0.99 3.90
N ALA A 158 3.84 0.00 3.89
CA ALA A 158 3.58 1.38 4.28
C ALA A 158 2.44 2.03 3.47
N GLY A 159 2.26 1.67 2.20
CA GLY A 159 1.12 2.08 1.38
C GLY A 159 -0.20 1.46 1.85
N GLY A 160 -0.16 0.22 2.34
CA GLY A 160 -1.32 -0.42 2.97
C GLY A 160 -1.70 0.28 4.29
N ASN A 161 -0.69 0.71 5.06
CA ASN A 161 -0.91 1.59 6.21
C ASN A 161 -1.61 2.89 5.80
N LEU A 162 -1.09 3.56 4.76
CA LEU A 162 -1.66 4.81 4.24
C LEU A 162 -3.10 4.61 3.72
N SER A 163 -3.41 3.49 3.08
CA SER A 163 -4.78 3.16 2.64
C SER A 163 -5.75 3.09 3.81
N GLY A 164 -5.38 2.39 4.89
CA GLY A 164 -6.18 2.35 6.11
C GLY A 164 -6.27 3.69 6.83
N ALA A 165 -5.17 4.43 6.92
CA ALA A 165 -5.11 5.73 7.58
C ALA A 165 -5.96 6.79 6.85
N VAL A 166 -5.85 6.88 5.52
CA VAL A 166 -6.67 7.78 4.70
C VAL A 166 -8.15 7.43 4.82
N SER A 167 -8.50 6.13 4.84
CA SER A 167 -9.87 5.68 5.05
C SER A 167 -10.43 6.12 6.42
N MET A 168 -9.59 6.07 7.46
CA MET A 168 -9.94 6.55 8.80
C MET A 168 -10.08 8.08 8.84
N MET A 169 -9.12 8.80 8.25
CA MET A 169 -9.19 10.27 8.14
C MET A 169 -10.44 10.72 7.40
N ALA A 170 -10.81 10.05 6.30
CA ALA A 170 -12.01 10.38 5.53
C ALA A 170 -13.29 10.21 6.36
N ARG A 171 -13.39 9.14 7.16
CA ARG A 171 -14.50 8.97 8.11
C ARG A 171 -14.51 10.09 9.17
N ASP A 172 -13.36 10.33 9.80
CA ASP A 172 -13.22 11.23 10.95
C ASP A 172 -13.34 12.71 10.57
N LEU A 173 -13.01 13.06 9.33
CA LEU A 173 -13.04 14.42 8.78
C LEU A 173 -14.20 14.65 7.80
N ASN A 174 -15.18 13.74 7.77
CA ASN A 174 -16.43 13.86 6.99
C ASN A 174 -16.26 13.93 5.46
N GLY A 175 -15.25 13.24 4.90
CA GLY A 175 -15.15 13.00 3.47
C GLY A 175 -13.71 12.92 2.97
N PRO A 176 -13.51 12.51 1.69
CA PRO A 176 -14.54 12.04 0.76
C PRO A 176 -15.05 10.65 1.13
N ALA A 177 -16.21 10.23 0.58
CA ALA A 177 -16.74 8.90 0.84
C ALA A 177 -15.85 7.84 0.17
N ILE A 178 -15.28 6.93 0.96
CA ILE A 178 -14.53 5.77 0.48
C ILE A 178 -15.40 4.53 0.68
N SER A 179 -15.52 3.70 -0.35
CA SER A 179 -16.32 2.48 -0.35
C SER A 179 -15.50 1.24 0.00
N HIS A 180 -14.19 1.23 -0.32
CA HIS A 180 -13.33 0.08 -0.07
C HIS A 180 -11.89 0.48 0.27
N GLN A 181 -11.22 -0.29 1.13
CA GLN A 181 -9.79 -0.19 1.42
C GLN A 181 -9.08 -1.53 1.19
N VAL A 182 -8.02 -1.53 0.40
CA VAL A 182 -7.17 -2.71 0.15
C VAL A 182 -5.80 -2.52 0.79
N LEU A 183 -5.41 -3.46 1.63
CA LEU A 183 -4.18 -3.42 2.40
C LEU A 183 -3.36 -4.68 2.10
N PHE A 184 -2.36 -4.57 1.23
CA PHE A 184 -1.42 -5.65 0.94
C PHE A 184 -0.25 -5.60 1.92
N CYS A 185 0.07 -6.71 2.58
CA CYS A 185 1.11 -6.90 3.58
C CYS A 185 1.29 -5.66 4.50
N PRO A 186 0.20 -5.13 5.10
CA PRO A 186 0.22 -3.77 5.62
C PRO A 186 1.06 -3.64 6.90
N VAL A 187 1.67 -2.46 7.07
CA VAL A 187 2.16 -2.05 8.39
C VAL A 187 0.98 -1.52 9.21
N ILE A 188 0.77 -2.01 10.41
CA ILE A 188 -0.41 -1.75 11.24
C ILE A 188 -0.04 -1.19 12.61
N ASP A 189 1.06 -1.65 13.21
CA ASP A 189 1.38 -1.34 14.59
C ASP A 189 2.89 -1.15 14.79
N PHE A 190 3.21 -0.58 15.94
CA PHE A 190 4.55 -0.37 16.43
C PHE A 190 4.87 -1.34 17.58
N ASP A 191 4.72 -2.65 17.35
CA ASP A 191 5.16 -3.67 18.32
C ASP A 191 5.95 -4.79 17.63
N PHE A 192 7.26 -4.69 17.77
CA PHE A 192 8.26 -5.60 17.21
C PHE A 192 8.50 -6.84 18.05
N ASN A 193 7.64 -7.13 19.04
CA ASN A 193 7.72 -8.34 19.87
C ASN A 193 6.66 -9.38 19.49
N ARG A 194 5.83 -9.11 18.46
CA ARG A 194 4.95 -10.12 17.89
C ARG A 194 5.74 -11.33 17.40
N GLN A 195 5.08 -12.48 17.42
CA GLN A 195 5.72 -13.76 17.10
C GLN A 195 6.27 -13.75 15.66
N SER A 196 5.52 -13.20 14.70
CA SER A 196 5.98 -13.03 13.31
C SER A 196 7.26 -12.19 13.17
N TYR A 197 7.40 -11.11 13.95
CA TYR A 197 8.63 -10.29 13.97
C TYR A 197 9.85 -11.06 14.50
N ILE A 198 9.63 -12.09 15.33
CA ILE A 198 10.69 -12.95 15.87
C ILE A 198 11.01 -14.08 14.88
N GLU A 199 9.98 -14.76 14.36
CA GLU A 199 10.13 -15.92 13.47
C GLU A 199 10.61 -15.54 12.06
N CYS A 200 10.17 -14.38 11.56
CA CYS A 200 10.55 -13.85 10.26
C CYS A 200 11.56 -12.69 10.39
N ALA A 201 12.33 -12.63 11.49
CA ALA A 201 13.24 -11.51 11.75
C ALA A 201 14.28 -11.29 10.64
N GLU A 202 14.73 -12.37 9.99
CA GLU A 202 15.75 -12.38 8.94
C GLU A 202 15.45 -13.49 7.92
N GLY A 203 16.05 -13.42 6.72
CA GLY A 203 16.03 -14.50 5.73
C GLY A 203 14.82 -14.53 4.78
N TYR A 204 13.82 -13.68 4.99
CA TYR A 204 12.59 -13.63 4.17
C TYR A 204 12.39 -12.28 3.43
N GLY A 205 13.47 -11.54 3.20
CA GLY A 205 13.43 -10.22 2.56
C GLY A 205 13.31 -9.11 3.61
N LEU A 206 12.10 -8.69 3.95
CA LEU A 206 11.87 -7.68 5.00
C LEU A 206 12.36 -8.22 6.35
N THR A 207 13.16 -7.42 7.06
CA THR A 207 13.70 -7.79 8.37
C THR A 207 13.10 -6.95 9.50
N ARG A 208 13.18 -7.48 10.73
CA ARG A 208 12.78 -6.76 11.94
C ARG A 208 13.57 -5.46 12.12
N GLU A 209 14.89 -5.50 11.90
CA GLU A 209 15.77 -4.34 12.00
C GLU A 209 15.44 -3.27 10.94
N ALA A 210 15.10 -3.68 9.71
CA ALA A 210 14.63 -2.75 8.68
C ALA A 210 13.34 -2.04 9.11
N MET A 211 12.37 -2.76 9.69
CA MET A 211 11.14 -2.14 10.20
C MET A 211 11.39 -1.16 11.35
N ILE A 212 12.30 -1.48 12.27
CA ILE A 212 12.73 -0.54 13.33
C ILE A 212 13.30 0.73 12.71
N TRP A 213 14.16 0.58 11.70
CA TRP A 213 14.74 1.70 10.96
C TRP A 213 13.68 2.55 10.28
N TYR A 214 12.77 1.96 9.50
CA TYR A 214 11.69 2.67 8.80
C TYR A 214 10.80 3.46 9.77
N TRP A 215 10.37 2.85 10.87
CA TRP A 215 9.58 3.55 11.89
C TRP A 215 10.34 4.72 12.52
N ASN A 216 11.64 4.55 12.78
CA ASN A 216 12.47 5.64 13.31
C ASN A 216 12.61 6.81 12.33
N GLN A 217 12.69 6.54 11.03
CA GLN A 217 12.66 7.60 10.01
C GLN A 217 11.28 8.28 9.96
N TYR A 218 10.21 7.47 9.96
CA TYR A 218 8.84 7.95 9.77
C TYR A 218 8.33 8.83 10.90
N THR A 219 8.44 8.40 12.16
CA THR A 219 7.90 9.14 13.31
C THR A 219 8.95 9.90 14.10
N GLY A 220 10.24 9.68 13.85
CA GLY A 220 11.30 10.06 14.79
C GLY A 220 11.25 9.23 16.09
N THR A 221 12.16 9.53 17.02
CA THR A 221 12.40 8.73 18.25
C THR A 221 11.75 9.30 19.53
N GLY A 222 11.07 10.45 19.45
CA GLY A 222 10.61 11.20 20.62
C GLY A 222 9.10 11.47 20.73
N GLU A 223 8.28 11.01 19.78
CA GLU A 223 6.84 11.30 19.73
C GLU A 223 5.98 10.04 19.83
N ASP A 224 4.71 10.25 20.19
CA ASP A 224 3.72 9.21 20.45
C ASP A 224 3.35 8.43 19.17
N ARG A 225 4.00 7.27 18.99
CA ARG A 225 3.74 6.30 17.91
C ARG A 225 2.36 5.64 18.01
N SER A 226 1.54 6.00 19.01
CA SER A 226 0.18 5.48 19.16
C SER A 226 -0.89 6.26 18.41
N ASN A 227 -0.52 7.33 17.68
CA ASN A 227 -1.50 8.03 16.84
C ASN A 227 -2.16 7.02 15.86
N PRO A 228 -3.49 6.97 15.80
CA PRO A 228 -4.21 5.94 15.03
C PRO A 228 -4.06 6.09 13.51
N TYR A 229 -3.56 7.22 13.01
CA TYR A 229 -3.21 7.39 11.59
C TYR A 229 -1.78 6.90 11.25
N ALA A 230 -1.00 6.50 12.26
CA ALA A 230 0.28 5.83 12.08
C ALA A 230 0.18 4.34 12.50
N ALA A 231 -0.34 4.07 13.69
CA ALA A 231 -0.56 2.72 14.21
C ALA A 231 -2.06 2.41 14.23
N LEU A 232 -2.60 1.93 13.11
CA LEU A 232 -4.04 1.77 12.85
C LEU A 232 -4.78 0.99 13.95
N ILE A 233 -4.15 -0.05 14.50
CA ILE A 233 -4.74 -0.88 15.56
C ILE A 233 -4.98 -0.12 16.88
N LYS A 234 -4.39 1.08 17.04
CA LYS A 234 -4.57 1.93 18.23
C LYS A 234 -5.82 2.82 18.15
N ALA A 235 -6.56 2.80 17.04
CA ALA A 235 -7.82 3.53 16.93
C ALA A 235 -8.81 3.07 18.01
N SER A 236 -9.44 4.03 18.70
CA SER A 236 -10.45 3.70 19.72
C SER A 236 -11.78 3.26 19.12
N ASP A 237 -12.01 3.53 17.84
CA ASP A 237 -13.21 3.13 17.11
C ASP A 237 -12.87 2.82 15.64
N LEU A 238 -13.17 1.60 15.21
CA LEU A 238 -13.02 1.12 13.83
C LEU A 238 -14.37 0.98 13.11
N SER A 239 -15.49 1.27 13.77
CA SER A 239 -16.81 1.19 13.16
C SER A 239 -16.98 2.27 12.09
N GLY A 240 -17.80 1.99 11.08
CA GLY A 240 -18.07 2.92 9.98
C GLY A 240 -16.89 3.16 9.02
N LEU A 241 -15.78 2.40 9.15
CA LEU A 241 -14.75 2.35 8.12
C LEU A 241 -15.26 1.61 6.86
N PRO A 242 -14.69 1.88 5.68
CA PRO A 242 -15.07 1.19 4.45
C PRO A 242 -14.79 -0.31 4.52
N ASP A 243 -15.53 -1.07 3.72
CA ASP A 243 -15.27 -2.49 3.48
C ASP A 243 -13.78 -2.72 3.19
N ALA A 244 -13.24 -3.83 3.68
CA ALA A 244 -11.80 -4.03 3.69
C ALA A 244 -11.37 -5.35 3.04
N THR A 245 -10.22 -5.31 2.37
CA THR A 245 -9.49 -6.50 1.94
C THR A 245 -8.07 -6.41 2.46
N ILE A 246 -7.72 -7.31 3.38
CA ILE A 246 -6.37 -7.42 3.96
C ILE A 246 -5.73 -8.71 3.44
N ILE A 247 -4.62 -8.55 2.73
CA ILE A 247 -3.86 -9.65 2.14
C ILE A 247 -2.50 -9.67 2.80
N ALA A 248 -2.17 -10.73 3.52
CA ALA A 248 -0.88 -10.89 4.19
C ALA A 248 -0.10 -12.07 3.61
N ALA A 249 1.21 -12.10 3.87
CA ALA A 249 2.11 -13.17 3.45
C ALA A 249 2.56 -14.00 4.66
N GLN A 250 2.63 -15.34 4.53
CA GLN A 250 3.01 -16.22 5.63
C GLN A 250 4.42 -15.95 6.20
N TYR A 251 5.37 -15.63 5.32
CA TYR A 251 6.76 -15.35 5.70
C TYR A 251 7.03 -13.84 5.67
N ASP A 252 6.42 -13.13 6.62
CA ASP A 252 6.46 -11.67 6.74
C ASP A 252 6.44 -11.27 8.23
N PRO A 253 7.38 -10.42 8.70
CA PRO A 253 7.29 -9.82 10.03
C PRO A 253 5.93 -9.21 10.36
N LEU A 254 5.19 -8.70 9.37
CA LEU A 254 3.94 -7.96 9.53
C LEU A 254 2.67 -8.85 9.57
N VAL A 255 2.79 -10.16 9.37
CA VAL A 255 1.59 -11.03 9.22
C VAL A 255 0.69 -11.02 10.45
N ASP A 256 1.25 -11.08 11.66
CA ASP A 256 0.44 -11.10 12.90
C ASP A 256 -0.32 -9.79 13.11
N GLU A 257 0.27 -8.64 12.76
CA GLU A 257 -0.39 -7.34 12.90
C GLU A 257 -1.46 -7.12 11.82
N ALA A 258 -1.23 -7.60 10.60
CA ALA A 258 -2.24 -7.59 9.54
C ALA A 258 -3.47 -8.45 9.91
N VAL A 259 -3.25 -9.66 10.44
CA VAL A 259 -4.33 -10.53 10.93
C VAL A 259 -5.08 -9.87 12.09
N ALA A 260 -4.35 -9.32 13.07
CA ALA A 260 -4.97 -8.65 14.22
C ALA A 260 -5.86 -7.46 13.80
N TYR A 261 -5.44 -6.68 12.81
CA TYR A 261 -6.26 -5.58 12.27
C TYR A 261 -7.50 -6.08 11.54
N GLY A 262 -7.37 -7.14 10.73
CA GLY A 262 -8.52 -7.75 10.06
C GLY A 262 -9.56 -8.29 11.03
N ASP A 263 -9.13 -8.91 12.12
CA ASP A 263 -10.04 -9.36 13.18
C ASP A 263 -10.68 -8.19 13.93
N ALA A 264 -9.93 -7.11 14.18
CA ALA A 264 -10.46 -5.90 14.80
C ALA A 264 -11.51 -5.20 13.93
N LEU A 265 -11.31 -5.10 12.62
CA LEU A 265 -12.30 -4.55 11.68
C LEU A 265 -13.59 -5.40 11.64
N LYS A 266 -13.46 -6.73 11.57
CA LYS A 266 -14.62 -7.65 11.65
C LYS A 266 -15.37 -7.47 12.96
N ALA A 267 -14.67 -7.38 14.08
CA ALA A 267 -15.27 -7.16 15.40
C ALA A 267 -16.00 -5.82 15.50
N ALA A 268 -15.55 -4.79 14.78
CA ALA A 268 -16.20 -3.49 14.66
C ALA A 268 -17.36 -3.46 13.64
N GLY A 269 -17.65 -4.57 12.97
CA GLY A 269 -18.77 -4.71 12.03
C GLY A 269 -18.46 -4.31 10.58
N VAL A 270 -17.19 -4.15 10.21
CA VAL A 270 -16.75 -3.85 8.84
C VAL A 270 -16.73 -5.13 8.00
N ASP A 271 -17.30 -5.12 6.80
CA ASP A 271 -17.26 -6.25 5.85
C ASP A 271 -15.82 -6.46 5.34
N THR A 272 -15.11 -7.38 5.99
CA THR A 272 -13.66 -7.53 5.85
C THR A 272 -13.29 -8.93 5.36
N LEU A 273 -12.64 -9.00 4.19
CA LEU A 273 -11.83 -10.14 3.80
C LEU A 273 -10.45 -9.99 4.43
N SER A 274 -9.96 -11.01 5.14
CA SER A 274 -8.60 -11.06 5.66
C SER A 274 -8.04 -12.45 5.41
N VAL A 275 -6.94 -12.51 4.66
CA VAL A 275 -6.35 -13.75 4.15
C VAL A 275 -4.84 -13.71 4.24
N VAL A 276 -4.24 -14.84 4.63
CA VAL A 276 -2.79 -15.07 4.62
C VAL A 276 -2.45 -16.01 3.47
N TYR A 277 -1.55 -15.57 2.58
CA TYR A 277 -1.05 -16.38 1.48
C TYR A 277 0.13 -17.24 1.94
N ASP A 278 -0.08 -18.55 1.90
CA ASP A 278 0.93 -19.54 2.30
C ASP A 278 2.17 -19.50 1.40
N GLY A 279 3.35 -19.66 2.00
CA GLY A 279 4.62 -19.70 1.28
C GLY A 279 5.08 -18.38 0.66
N MET A 280 4.29 -17.31 0.75
CA MET A 280 4.63 -15.98 0.22
C MET A 280 5.45 -15.15 1.20
N THR A 281 6.18 -14.17 0.65
CA THR A 281 6.98 -13.17 1.39
C THR A 281 6.39 -11.77 1.26
N HIS A 282 6.85 -10.85 2.11
CA HIS A 282 6.45 -9.45 2.10
C HIS A 282 6.46 -8.81 0.69
N GLY A 283 5.37 -8.13 0.32
CA GLY A 283 5.24 -7.40 -0.94
C GLY A 283 5.14 -8.26 -2.21
N PHE A 284 4.77 -9.55 -2.08
CA PHE A 284 4.65 -10.46 -3.23
C PHE A 284 3.67 -9.97 -4.30
N ASN A 285 2.64 -9.19 -3.94
CA ASN A 285 1.62 -8.67 -4.83
C ASN A 285 2.18 -7.80 -5.98
N ASN A 286 3.33 -7.14 -5.77
CA ASN A 286 3.96 -6.30 -6.80
C ASN A 286 4.61 -7.09 -7.95
N ARG A 287 4.49 -8.43 -7.96
CA ARG A 287 5.14 -9.34 -8.92
C ARG A 287 4.13 -10.18 -9.71
N THR A 288 3.02 -9.59 -10.16
CA THR A 288 1.92 -10.26 -10.88
C THR A 288 2.34 -11.06 -12.13
N GLY A 289 3.42 -10.65 -12.81
CA GLY A 289 3.98 -11.38 -13.95
C GLY A 289 4.90 -12.56 -13.60
N VAL A 290 5.25 -12.74 -12.32
CA VAL A 290 6.27 -13.72 -11.88
C VAL A 290 5.76 -14.67 -10.80
N ILE A 291 4.86 -14.19 -9.92
CA ILE A 291 4.31 -14.96 -8.79
C ILE A 291 2.82 -15.20 -9.03
N ASP A 292 2.41 -16.47 -9.10
CA ASP A 292 1.02 -16.84 -9.42
C ASP A 292 0.06 -16.33 -8.34
N ALA A 293 0.46 -16.49 -7.07
CA ALA A 293 -0.28 -15.98 -5.91
C ALA A 293 -0.48 -14.46 -5.96
N ALA A 294 0.43 -13.69 -6.57
CA ALA A 294 0.28 -12.25 -6.71
C ALA A 294 -0.90 -11.90 -7.62
N LYS A 295 -1.08 -12.65 -8.72
CA LYS A 295 -2.24 -12.52 -9.59
C LYS A 295 -3.54 -12.87 -8.85
N GLU A 296 -3.56 -13.99 -8.12
CA GLU A 296 -4.73 -14.40 -7.34
C GLU A 296 -5.12 -13.35 -6.28
N ALA A 297 -4.13 -12.76 -5.61
CA ALA A 297 -4.32 -11.68 -4.66
C ALA A 297 -4.94 -10.43 -5.31
N MET A 298 -4.46 -10.06 -6.49
CA MET A 298 -5.02 -8.94 -7.26
C MET A 298 -6.44 -9.23 -7.72
N ASP A 299 -6.71 -10.43 -8.24
CA ASP A 299 -8.06 -10.85 -8.68
C ASP A 299 -9.05 -10.78 -7.50
N GLN A 300 -8.69 -11.34 -6.34
CA GLN A 300 -9.53 -11.28 -5.13
C GLN A 300 -9.76 -9.85 -4.65
N SER A 301 -8.72 -9.00 -4.68
CA SER A 301 -8.86 -7.60 -4.27
C SER A 301 -9.83 -6.85 -5.19
N ALA A 302 -9.73 -7.06 -6.51
CA ALA A 302 -10.59 -6.42 -7.49
C ALA A 302 -12.06 -6.86 -7.34
N GLU A 303 -12.30 -8.16 -7.12
CA GLU A 303 -13.65 -8.69 -6.87
C GLU A 303 -14.31 -8.02 -5.65
N ARG A 304 -13.54 -7.80 -4.57
CA ARG A 304 -14.03 -7.15 -3.35
C ARG A 304 -14.30 -5.66 -3.53
N ILE A 305 -13.45 -4.97 -4.29
CA ILE A 305 -13.67 -3.56 -4.67
C ILE A 305 -14.97 -3.45 -5.48
N LEU A 306 -15.14 -4.26 -6.53
CA LEU A 306 -16.33 -4.27 -7.37
C LEU A 306 -17.60 -4.58 -6.57
N SER A 307 -17.53 -5.53 -5.63
CA SER A 307 -18.64 -5.83 -4.74
C SER A 307 -19.02 -4.67 -3.83
N SER A 308 -18.08 -3.80 -3.47
CA SER A 308 -18.33 -2.62 -2.63
C SER A 308 -18.92 -1.48 -3.45
N PHE A 309 -18.41 -1.26 -4.67
CA PHE A 309 -18.97 -0.30 -5.61
C PHE A 309 -20.40 -0.62 -6.05
N ALA A 310 -20.80 -1.89 -6.03
CA ALA A 310 -22.19 -2.29 -6.30
C ALA A 310 -23.18 -1.94 -5.17
N LYS A 311 -22.69 -1.50 -3.99
CA LYS A 311 -23.52 -1.14 -2.82
C LYS A 311 -23.89 0.36 -2.79
N VAL A 312 -23.21 1.19 -3.59
CA VAL A 312 -23.33 2.67 -3.57
C VAL A 312 -24.02 3.20 -4.81
#